data_AF-X1KNT2-F1
#
_entry.id   AF-X1KNT2-F1
#
_cell.length_a   1.000
_cell.length_b   1.000
_cell.length_c   1.000
_cell.angle_alpha   90.00
_cell.angle_beta   90.00
_cell.angle_gamma   90.00
#
_symmetry.space_group_name_H-M   'P 1'
#
loop_
_entity.id
_entity.type
_entity.pdbx_description
1 polymer ?
#
loop_
_entity_poly.entity_id
_entity_poly.type
_entity_poly.pdbx_seq_one_letter_code
_entity_poly.pdbx_strand_id
1 'polypeptide(L)'
;VASQSGGMCGYIVNALTNHNVGVSKAIGLGNRCNLDFDETVAYLAEDKETRVIILYLEGLEQPKRLMRVASEVVKRKPIVAYKGGRDEESNRATLSHTGALAGKHKFYEVAFAQAGIIAVDNITELVDIAKALDLQPPTSGDRVGILSAQAGPGIIIADKCRKLGLRLAEFSPATRQKLRQLVSLL
;
A
#
# COMPACT_ATOMS: atom_id res chain seq x y z
N VAL A 1 1.20 -6.19 -9.57
CA VAL A 1 1.81 -4.84 -9.73
C VAL A 1 1.40 -4.28 -11.07
N ALA A 2 0.81 -3.09 -11.12
CA ALA A 2 0.53 -2.35 -12.34
C ALA A 2 1.23 -0.99 -12.26
N SER A 3 1.96 -0.60 -13.31
CA SER A 3 2.79 0.60 -13.29
C SER A 3 2.73 1.34 -14.62
N GLN A 4 2.58 2.65 -14.57
CA GLN A 4 2.69 3.52 -15.76
C GLN A 4 4.13 3.53 -16.31
N SER A 5 5.13 3.58 -15.43
CA SER A 5 6.55 3.51 -15.81
C SER A 5 7.06 2.08 -15.82
N GLY A 6 7.63 1.64 -16.95
CA GLY A 6 8.25 0.31 -17.07
C GLY A 6 9.45 0.12 -16.14
N GLY A 7 10.29 1.16 -16.01
CA GLY A 7 11.43 1.14 -15.08
C GLY A 7 10.98 1.00 -13.63
N MET A 8 9.95 1.76 -13.22
CA MET A 8 9.39 1.63 -11.88
C MET A 8 8.68 0.30 -11.65
N CYS A 9 8.08 -0.29 -12.69
CA CYS A 9 7.52 -1.64 -12.60
C CYS A 9 8.61 -2.65 -12.22
N GLY A 10 9.75 -2.63 -12.93
CA GLY A 10 10.89 -3.49 -12.63
C GLY A 10 11.48 -3.24 -11.24
N TYR A 11 11.62 -1.98 -10.86
CA TYR A 11 12.12 -1.59 -9.54
C TYR A 11 11.23 -2.10 -8.40
N ILE A 12 9.92 -1.89 -8.50
CA ILE A 12 8.95 -2.34 -7.48
C ILE A 12 8.95 -3.87 -7.39
N VAL A 13 8.96 -4.58 -8.53
CA VAL A 13 9.02 -6.06 -8.53
C VAL A 13 10.30 -6.55 -7.86
N ASN A 14 11.44 -5.93 -8.16
CA ASN A 14 12.71 -6.28 -7.52
C ASN A 14 12.68 -6.01 -6.00
N ALA A 15 12.15 -4.85 -5.58
CA ALA A 15 12.01 -4.50 -4.17
C ALA A 15 11.11 -5.50 -3.42
N LEU A 16 9.95 -5.85 -3.97
CA LEU A 16 9.06 -6.87 -3.38
C LEU A 16 9.78 -8.22 -3.23
N THR A 17 10.47 -8.66 -4.28
CA THR A 17 11.20 -9.94 -4.30
C THR A 17 12.30 -9.97 -3.23
N ASN A 18 13.08 -8.89 -3.08
CA ASN A 18 14.13 -8.78 -2.07
C ASN A 18 13.58 -8.84 -0.63
N HIS A 19 12.32 -8.47 -0.45
CA HIS A 19 11.63 -8.54 0.84
C HIS A 19 10.76 -9.80 1.02
N ASN A 20 10.95 -10.80 0.16
CA ASN A 20 10.21 -12.08 0.13
C ASN A 20 8.70 -11.91 -0.06
N VAL A 21 8.28 -10.93 -0.86
CA VAL A 21 6.88 -10.75 -1.26
C VAL A 21 6.71 -11.26 -2.68
N GLY A 22 5.81 -12.23 -2.87
CA GLY A 22 5.55 -12.83 -4.18
C GLY A 22 4.84 -11.87 -5.13
N VAL A 23 5.12 -11.99 -6.43
CA VAL A 23 4.47 -11.20 -7.48
C VAL A 23 3.71 -12.13 -8.43
N SER A 24 2.37 -12.05 -8.41
CA SER A 24 1.48 -12.84 -9.28
C SER A 24 1.46 -12.33 -10.74
N LYS A 25 1.55 -11.01 -10.93
CA LYS A 25 1.53 -10.30 -12.21
C LYS A 25 2.34 -9.00 -12.11
N ALA A 26 3.05 -8.66 -13.19
CA ALA A 26 3.68 -7.36 -13.40
C ALA A 26 3.19 -6.79 -14.74
N ILE A 27 2.50 -5.65 -14.69
CA ILE A 27 1.83 -5.04 -15.84
C ILE A 27 2.39 -3.63 -16.04
N GLY A 28 3.10 -3.41 -17.15
CA GLY A 28 3.55 -2.09 -17.59
C GLY A 28 2.51 -1.46 -18.51
N LEU A 29 1.89 -0.37 -18.07
CA LEU A 29 0.84 0.33 -18.82
C LEU A 29 1.36 1.38 -19.80
N GLY A 30 2.59 1.88 -19.58
CA GLY A 30 3.22 2.84 -20.47
C GLY A 30 2.37 4.09 -20.68
N ASN A 31 2.07 4.40 -21.94
CA ASN A 31 1.31 5.58 -22.33
C ASN A 31 -0.21 5.47 -22.12
N ARG A 32 -0.74 4.27 -21.84
CA ARG A 32 -2.18 4.03 -21.58
C ARG A 32 -3.12 4.43 -22.72
N CYS A 33 -2.66 4.31 -23.97
CA CYS A 33 -3.48 4.65 -25.13
C CYS A 33 -4.60 3.64 -25.43
N ASN A 34 -4.51 2.43 -24.89
CA ASN A 34 -5.48 1.35 -25.11
C ASN A 34 -6.08 0.84 -23.80
N LEU A 35 -5.23 0.51 -22.81
CA LEU A 35 -5.64 0.02 -21.49
C LEU A 35 -5.21 1.02 -20.41
N ASP A 36 -6.09 1.26 -19.43
CA ASP A 36 -5.79 2.12 -18.27
C ASP A 36 -5.94 1.34 -16.94
N PHE A 37 -5.72 2.03 -15.82
CA PHE A 37 -5.69 1.46 -14.48
C PHE A 37 -7.03 0.85 -14.06
N ASP A 38 -8.17 1.41 -14.47
CA ASP A 38 -9.48 0.91 -14.10
C ASP A 38 -9.72 -0.50 -14.65
N GLU A 39 -9.41 -0.73 -15.93
CA GLU A 39 -9.51 -2.05 -16.55
C GLU A 39 -8.51 -3.04 -15.93
N THR A 40 -7.30 -2.57 -15.65
CA THR A 40 -6.25 -3.38 -15.02
C THR A 40 -6.63 -3.80 -13.61
N VAL A 41 -7.20 -2.89 -12.82
CA VAL A 41 -7.69 -3.18 -11.46
C VAL A 41 -8.88 -4.13 -11.52
N ALA A 42 -9.81 -3.95 -12.48
CA ALA A 42 -10.93 -4.86 -12.69
C ALA A 42 -10.45 -6.29 -13.03
N TYR A 43 -9.46 -6.42 -13.91
CA TYR A 43 -8.83 -7.71 -14.23
C TYR A 43 -8.19 -8.36 -13.00
N LEU A 44 -7.37 -7.61 -12.26
CA LEU A 44 -6.69 -8.12 -11.07
C LEU A 44 -7.64 -8.45 -9.91
N ALA A 45 -8.82 -7.81 -9.87
CA ALA A 45 -9.86 -8.13 -8.90
C ALA A 45 -10.37 -9.57 -9.04
N GLU A 46 -10.46 -10.07 -10.27
CA GLU A 46 -10.97 -11.41 -10.57
C GLU A 46 -9.86 -12.48 -10.65
N ASP A 47 -8.59 -12.08 -10.72
CA ASP A 47 -7.44 -12.99 -10.69
C ASP A 47 -7.25 -13.65 -9.32
N LYS A 48 -7.47 -14.97 -9.23
CA LYS A 48 -7.41 -15.72 -7.95
C LYS A 48 -6.03 -15.73 -7.30
N GLU A 49 -4.97 -15.58 -8.09
CA GLU A 49 -3.58 -15.55 -7.59
C GLU A 49 -3.21 -14.18 -7.00
N THR A 50 -3.99 -13.14 -7.28
CA THR A 50 -3.71 -11.78 -6.82
C THR A 50 -4.43 -11.51 -5.51
N ARG A 51 -3.65 -11.28 -4.44
CA ARG A 51 -4.17 -10.93 -3.09
C ARG A 51 -4.11 -9.43 -2.81
N VAL A 52 -3.05 -8.75 -3.23
CA VAL A 52 -2.84 -7.30 -3.06
C VAL A 52 -2.56 -6.66 -4.41
N ILE A 53 -3.20 -5.52 -4.70
CA ILE A 53 -2.97 -4.77 -5.93
C ILE A 53 -2.08 -3.58 -5.62
N ILE A 54 -0.94 -3.48 -6.32
CA ILE A 54 -0.04 -2.34 -6.25
C ILE A 54 -0.15 -1.53 -7.52
N LEU A 55 -0.31 -0.21 -7.38
CA LEU A 55 -0.36 0.76 -8.46
C LEU A 55 0.80 1.75 -8.35
N TYR A 56 1.53 1.96 -9.44
CA TYR A 56 2.41 3.10 -9.62
C TYR A 56 1.88 3.96 -10.77
N LEU A 57 1.49 5.20 -10.49
CA LEU A 57 0.90 6.08 -11.48
C LEU A 57 1.50 7.48 -11.42
N GLU A 58 1.59 8.14 -12.57
CA GLU A 58 2.13 9.50 -12.70
C GLU A 58 0.99 10.50 -12.97
N GLY A 59 -0.12 10.04 -13.56
CA GLY A 59 -1.34 10.81 -13.73
C GLY A 59 -2.52 9.95 -14.12
N LEU A 60 -3.72 10.53 -14.23
CA LEU A 60 -4.94 9.85 -14.71
C LEU A 60 -5.67 10.80 -15.64
N GLU A 61 -6.07 10.32 -16.81
CA GLU A 61 -6.95 11.08 -17.71
C GLU A 61 -8.41 11.03 -17.24
N GLN A 62 -8.84 9.83 -16.80
CA GLN A 62 -10.21 9.60 -16.33
C GLN A 62 -10.23 9.07 -14.89
N PRO A 63 -9.80 9.89 -13.89
CA PRO A 63 -9.63 9.44 -12.51
C PRO A 63 -10.90 8.85 -11.89
N LYS A 64 -12.08 9.36 -12.28
CA LYS A 64 -13.38 8.86 -11.80
C LYS A 64 -13.61 7.37 -12.10
N ARG A 65 -13.10 6.85 -13.23
CA ARG A 65 -13.24 5.43 -13.58
C ARG A 65 -12.46 4.56 -12.61
N LEU A 66 -11.19 4.90 -12.39
CA LEU A 66 -10.34 4.18 -11.43
C LEU A 66 -10.94 4.24 -10.03
N MET A 67 -11.37 5.42 -9.55
CA MET A 67 -11.95 5.53 -8.20
C MET A 67 -13.20 4.65 -8.04
N ARG A 68 -14.07 4.60 -9.05
CA ARG A 68 -15.28 3.78 -9.03
C ARG A 68 -14.97 2.28 -8.99
N VAL A 69 -14.03 1.82 -9.82
CA VAL A 69 -13.64 0.40 -9.81
C VAL A 69 -12.94 0.06 -8.50
N ALA A 70 -12.00 0.91 -8.07
CA ALA A 70 -11.26 0.71 -6.83
C ALA A 70 -12.17 0.61 -5.61
N SER A 71 -13.18 1.49 -5.47
CA SER A 71 -14.11 1.46 -4.33
C SER A 71 -14.89 0.15 -4.20
N GLU A 72 -15.12 -0.56 -5.30
CA GLU A 72 -15.73 -1.89 -5.28
C GLU A 72 -14.72 -3.00 -5.02
N VAL A 73 -13.51 -2.88 -5.57
CA VAL A 73 -12.45 -3.90 -5.43
C VAL A 73 -11.86 -3.93 -4.03
N VAL A 74 -11.68 -2.78 -3.37
CA VAL A 74 -11.09 -2.67 -2.02
C VAL A 74 -11.88 -3.42 -0.95
N LYS A 75 -13.17 -3.68 -1.19
CA LYS A 75 -14.04 -4.49 -0.31
C LYS A 75 -13.58 -5.96 -0.25
N ARG A 76 -12.83 -6.42 -1.25
CA ARG A 76 -12.37 -7.81 -1.41
C ARG A 76 -10.85 -7.93 -1.42
N LYS A 77 -10.15 -6.98 -2.03
CA LYS A 77 -8.68 -6.99 -2.18
C LYS A 77 -8.10 -5.60 -1.96
N PRO A 78 -7.12 -5.44 -1.06
CA PRO A 78 -6.55 -4.13 -0.80
C PRO A 78 -5.76 -3.60 -2.01
N ILE A 79 -5.80 -2.28 -2.17
CA ILE A 79 -5.09 -1.56 -3.23
C ILE A 79 -4.13 -0.56 -2.57
N VAL A 80 -2.86 -0.62 -2.94
CA VAL A 80 -1.80 0.30 -2.48
C VAL A 80 -1.31 1.09 -3.68
N ALA A 81 -1.26 2.41 -3.59
CA ALA A 81 -0.90 3.27 -4.71
C ALA A 81 0.21 4.25 -4.36
N TYR A 82 1.25 4.26 -5.19
CA TYR A 82 2.25 5.31 -5.22
C TYR A 82 1.96 6.27 -6.37
N LYS A 83 1.71 7.54 -6.05
CA LYS A 83 1.60 8.63 -7.02
C LYS A 83 2.97 9.29 -7.20
N GLY A 84 3.60 9.05 -8.35
CA GLY A 84 4.79 9.78 -8.81
C GLY A 84 4.44 11.20 -9.26
N GLY A 85 5.42 12.09 -9.40
CA GLY A 85 5.18 13.47 -9.83
C GLY A 85 4.37 14.28 -8.81
N ARG A 86 4.95 14.51 -7.62
CA ARG A 86 4.27 15.18 -6.49
C ARG A 86 4.52 16.69 -6.43
N ASP A 87 5.72 17.12 -6.81
CA ASP A 87 6.12 18.53 -6.81
C ASP A 87 5.72 19.26 -8.11
N GLU A 88 5.44 20.55 -8.03
CA GLU A 88 5.07 21.38 -9.19
C GLU A 88 6.19 21.45 -10.25
N GLU A 89 7.47 21.39 -9.85
CA GLU A 89 8.59 21.28 -10.80
C GLU A 89 8.69 19.90 -11.44
N SER A 90 8.44 18.84 -10.67
CA SER A 90 8.31 17.47 -11.16
C SER A 90 7.09 17.30 -12.08
N ASN A 91 6.03 18.08 -11.87
CA ASN A 91 4.86 18.11 -12.74
C ASN A 91 5.21 18.61 -14.15
N ARG A 92 6.14 19.55 -14.30
CA ARG A 92 6.62 19.97 -15.64
C ARG A 92 7.37 18.84 -16.35
N ALA A 93 8.25 18.13 -15.65
CA ALA A 93 8.96 16.98 -16.21
C ALA A 93 7.99 15.84 -16.57
N THR A 94 7.00 15.57 -15.72
CA THR A 94 5.94 14.58 -15.95
C THR A 94 5.04 14.98 -17.12
N LEU A 95 4.66 16.26 -17.21
CA LEU A 95 3.92 16.82 -18.35
C LEU A 95 4.70 16.63 -19.66
N SER A 96 6.00 16.91 -19.67
CA SER A 96 6.84 16.71 -20.86
C SER A 96 7.04 15.25 -21.25
N HIS A 97 7.03 14.33 -20.27
CA HIS A 97 7.30 12.91 -20.49
C HIS A 97 6.04 12.08 -20.80
N THR A 98 4.86 12.49 -20.30
CA THR A 98 3.63 11.71 -20.40
C THR A 98 2.44 12.43 -21.01
N GLY A 99 2.51 13.76 -21.19
CA GLY A 99 1.40 14.57 -21.71
C GLY A 99 0.18 14.68 -20.77
N ALA A 100 0.18 14.02 -19.60
CA ALA A 100 -0.94 14.02 -18.69
C ALA A 100 -0.96 15.28 -17.81
N LEU A 101 -2.11 15.97 -17.76
CA LEU A 101 -2.32 17.14 -16.90
C LEU A 101 -2.20 16.72 -15.43
N ALA A 102 -1.08 17.04 -14.78
CA ALA A 102 -0.86 16.69 -13.39
C ALA A 102 -1.81 17.49 -12.48
N GLY A 103 -2.82 16.80 -11.92
CA GLY A 103 -3.63 17.35 -10.83
C GLY A 103 -2.81 17.53 -9.55
N LYS A 104 -3.12 18.54 -8.73
CA LYS A 104 -2.42 18.76 -7.45
C LYS A 104 -2.43 17.47 -6.62
N HIS A 105 -1.28 17.08 -6.08
CA HIS A 105 -1.08 15.83 -5.35
C HIS A 105 -2.18 15.55 -4.31
N LYS A 106 -2.58 16.58 -3.57
CA LYS A 106 -3.66 16.53 -2.57
C LYS A 106 -5.00 16.02 -3.10
N PHE A 107 -5.33 16.25 -4.38
CA PHE A 107 -6.56 15.70 -4.97
C PHE A 107 -6.48 14.19 -5.14
N TYR A 108 -5.30 13.65 -5.48
CA TYR A 108 -5.10 12.20 -5.55
C TYR A 108 -5.20 11.57 -4.17
N GLU A 109 -4.58 12.15 -3.14
CA GLU A 109 -4.69 11.66 -1.76
C GLU A 109 -6.14 11.57 -1.30
N VAL A 110 -6.92 12.64 -1.50
CA VAL A 110 -8.34 12.66 -1.12
C VAL A 110 -9.16 11.66 -1.93
N ALA A 111 -8.95 11.59 -3.24
CA ALA A 111 -9.67 10.65 -4.11
C ALA A 111 -9.36 9.18 -3.75
N PHE A 112 -8.08 8.88 -3.50
CA PHE A 112 -7.64 7.56 -3.05
C PHE A 112 -8.27 7.19 -1.71
N ALA A 113 -8.25 8.10 -0.73
CA ALA A 113 -8.89 7.87 0.56
C ALA A 113 -10.40 7.59 0.42
N GLN A 114 -11.11 8.34 -0.43
CA GLN A 114 -12.53 8.12 -0.71
C GLN A 114 -12.81 6.77 -1.39
N ALA A 115 -11.89 6.31 -2.24
CA ALA A 115 -11.98 5.02 -2.92
C ALA A 115 -11.46 3.84 -2.08
N GLY A 116 -10.92 4.09 -0.88
CA GLY A 116 -10.31 3.07 -0.03
C GLY A 116 -8.93 2.57 -0.52
N ILE A 117 -8.28 3.31 -1.42
CA ILE A 117 -6.92 3.05 -1.86
C ILE A 117 -5.95 3.58 -0.80
N ILE A 118 -4.99 2.75 -0.39
CA ILE A 118 -3.92 3.15 0.53
C ILE A 118 -2.84 3.89 -0.26
N ALA A 119 -2.79 5.21 -0.09
CA ALA A 119 -1.74 6.05 -0.68
C ALA A 119 -0.45 5.92 0.13
N VAL A 120 0.70 5.81 -0.55
CA VAL A 120 2.02 5.69 0.09
C VAL A 120 3.03 6.66 -0.50
N ASP A 121 4.01 7.05 0.33
CA ASP A 121 4.91 8.16 0.04
C ASP A 121 6.27 7.75 -0.49
N ASN A 122 6.61 6.47 -0.36
CA ASN A 122 7.86 5.92 -0.85
C ASN A 122 7.71 4.42 -1.12
N ILE A 123 8.71 3.86 -1.82
CA ILE A 123 8.68 2.45 -2.21
C ILE A 123 8.89 1.52 -1.00
N THR A 124 9.62 1.94 0.02
CA THR A 124 9.77 1.15 1.26
C THR A 124 8.42 0.95 1.94
N GLU A 125 7.66 2.02 2.12
CA GLU A 125 6.30 1.97 2.67
C GLU A 125 5.35 1.15 1.80
N LEU A 126 5.45 1.29 0.47
CA LEU A 126 4.69 0.46 -0.48
C LEU A 126 4.94 -1.04 -0.24
N VAL A 127 6.21 -1.43 -0.10
CA VAL A 127 6.61 -2.83 0.12
C VAL A 127 6.17 -3.30 1.50
N ASP A 128 6.39 -2.51 2.55
CA ASP A 128 6.03 -2.84 3.92
C ASP A 128 4.52 -3.05 4.07
N ILE A 129 3.71 -2.15 3.51
CA ILE A 129 2.25 -2.24 3.54
C ILE A 129 1.76 -3.41 2.70
N ALA A 130 2.27 -3.58 1.48
CA ALA A 130 1.90 -4.72 0.64
C ALA A 130 2.20 -6.05 1.32
N LYS A 131 3.36 -6.17 1.97
CA LYS A 131 3.75 -7.34 2.73
C LYS A 131 2.82 -7.61 3.92
N ALA A 132 2.49 -6.57 4.70
CA ALA A 132 1.58 -6.71 5.83
C ALA A 132 0.19 -7.19 5.38
N LEU A 133 -0.34 -6.61 4.31
CA LEU A 133 -1.64 -6.95 3.73
C LEU A 133 -1.67 -8.35 3.11
N ASP A 134 -0.54 -8.81 2.59
CA ASP A 134 -0.41 -10.14 2.00
C ASP A 134 -0.33 -11.25 3.05
N LEU A 135 0.31 -10.96 4.18
CA LEU A 135 0.62 -11.95 5.22
C LEU A 135 -0.40 -11.98 6.37
N GLN A 136 -1.18 -10.92 6.57
CA GLN A 136 -2.06 -10.80 7.73
C GLN A 136 -3.50 -10.45 7.32
N PRO A 137 -4.51 -11.04 7.97
CA PRO A 137 -5.88 -10.60 7.80
C PRO A 137 -6.08 -9.19 8.39
N PRO A 138 -7.17 -8.48 8.01
CA PRO A 138 -7.55 -7.24 8.66
C PRO A 138 -7.70 -7.41 10.17
N THR A 139 -7.30 -6.39 10.93
CA THR A 139 -7.45 -6.42 12.39
C THR A 139 -8.92 -6.38 12.79
N SER A 140 -9.29 -7.09 13.85
CA SER A 140 -10.67 -7.09 14.38
C SER A 140 -10.99 -5.88 15.27
N GLY A 141 -10.04 -4.97 15.45
CA GLY A 141 -10.18 -3.79 16.29
C GLY A 141 -8.93 -2.93 16.31
N ASP A 142 -8.88 -2.00 17.26
CA ASP A 142 -7.86 -0.96 17.39
C ASP A 142 -6.83 -1.23 18.50
N ARG A 143 -6.91 -2.40 19.16
CA ARG A 143 -5.99 -2.77 20.25
C ARG A 143 -4.78 -3.54 19.73
N VAL A 144 -3.59 -3.02 19.98
CA VAL A 144 -2.30 -3.58 19.55
C VAL A 144 -1.51 -4.07 20.76
N GLY A 145 -1.14 -5.35 20.76
CA GLY A 145 -0.17 -5.89 21.71
C GLY A 145 1.26 -5.74 21.17
N ILE A 146 2.18 -5.23 21.98
CA ILE A 146 3.59 -5.09 21.61
C ILE A 146 4.42 -6.03 22.48
N LEU A 147 5.17 -6.92 21.85
CA LEU A 147 6.19 -7.74 22.50
C LEU A 147 7.55 -7.35 21.93
N SER A 148 8.46 -6.91 22.80
CA SER A 148 9.81 -6.51 22.40
C SER A 148 10.82 -6.97 23.44
N ALA A 149 11.98 -7.45 22.99
CA ALA A 149 13.09 -7.84 23.87
C ALA A 149 13.76 -6.64 24.55
N GLN A 150 13.59 -5.43 24.00
CA GLN A 150 14.19 -4.20 24.51
C GLN A 150 13.14 -3.10 24.60
N ALA A 151 13.28 -2.20 25.58
CA ALA A 151 12.32 -1.13 25.81
C ALA A 151 12.23 -0.13 24.63
N GLY A 152 13.38 0.22 24.03
CA GLY A 152 13.47 1.24 22.98
C GLY A 152 12.53 1.00 21.78
N PRO A 153 12.63 -0.15 21.08
CA PRO A 153 11.72 -0.47 19.98
C PRO A 153 10.25 -0.50 20.42
N GLY A 154 9.95 -1.03 21.61
CA GLY A 154 8.60 -1.05 22.16
C GLY A 154 7.99 0.35 22.33
N ILE A 155 8.79 1.31 22.80
CA ILE A 155 8.37 2.72 22.95
C ILE A 155 8.10 3.36 21.59
N ILE A 156 8.99 3.18 20.62
CA ILE A 156 8.83 3.74 19.26
C ILE A 156 7.54 3.23 18.61
N ILE A 157 7.29 1.91 18.71
CA ILE A 157 6.08 1.28 18.16
C ILE A 157 4.84 1.80 18.89
N ALA A 158 4.89 1.91 20.23
CA ALA A 158 3.78 2.43 21.03
C ALA A 158 3.40 3.86 20.64
N ASP A 159 4.39 4.73 20.45
CA ASP A 159 4.16 6.12 20.05
C ASP A 159 3.56 6.21 18.64
N LYS A 160 4.04 5.36 17.71
CA LYS A 160 3.45 5.30 16.37
C LYS A 160 2.01 4.79 16.40
N CYS A 161 1.70 3.78 17.22
CA CYS A 161 0.33 3.28 17.41
C CYS A 161 -0.60 4.41 17.87
N ARG A 162 -0.20 5.16 18.91
CA ARG A 162 -1.01 6.28 19.43
C ARG A 162 -1.22 7.38 18.38
N LYS A 163 -0.18 7.74 17.62
CA LYS A 163 -0.29 8.72 16.52
C LYS A 163 -1.28 8.30 15.43
N LEU A 164 -1.45 7.00 15.23
CA LEU A 164 -2.41 6.41 14.29
C LEU A 164 -3.81 6.16 14.90
N GLY A 165 -4.04 6.56 16.16
CA GLY A 165 -5.31 6.35 16.86
C GLY A 165 -5.51 4.93 17.40
N LEU A 166 -4.47 4.08 17.37
CA LEU A 166 -4.49 2.73 17.93
C LEU A 166 -4.25 2.76 19.44
N ARG A 167 -4.82 1.79 20.15
CA ARG A 167 -4.72 1.62 21.60
C ARG A 167 -3.79 0.46 21.94
N LEU A 168 -2.99 0.59 23.00
CA LEU A 168 -2.21 -0.54 23.48
C LEU A 168 -3.12 -1.53 24.21
N ALA A 169 -2.96 -2.82 23.91
CA ALA A 169 -3.71 -3.87 24.56
C ALA A 169 -3.22 -4.10 25.98
N GLU A 170 -4.14 -4.22 26.94
CA GLU A 170 -3.83 -4.78 28.25
C GLU A 170 -3.89 -6.31 28.17
N PHE A 171 -2.78 -6.97 28.48
CA PHE A 171 -2.74 -8.43 28.50
C PHE A 171 -3.45 -8.99 29.73
N SER A 172 -4.32 -9.98 29.51
CA SER A 172 -5.00 -10.73 30.56
C SER A 172 -3.99 -11.46 31.48
N PRO A 173 -4.35 -11.80 32.72
CA PRO A 173 -3.49 -12.58 33.61
C PRO A 173 -2.98 -13.88 32.96
N ALA A 174 -3.86 -14.60 32.25
CA ALA A 174 -3.51 -15.83 31.53
C ALA A 174 -2.48 -15.58 30.41
N THR A 175 -2.64 -14.49 29.63
CA THR A 175 -1.67 -14.10 28.60
C THR A 175 -0.32 -13.75 29.20
N ARG A 176 -0.29 -12.96 30.29
CA ARG A 176 0.95 -12.61 30.99
C ARG A 176 1.68 -13.83 31.52
N GLN A 177 0.96 -14.81 32.05
CA GLN A 177 1.56 -16.07 32.52
C GLN A 177 2.21 -16.86 31.38
N LYS A 178 1.53 -17.01 30.24
CA LYS A 178 2.09 -17.68 29.05
C LYS A 178 3.34 -16.96 28.53
N LEU A 179 3.31 -15.63 28.44
CA LEU A 179 4.46 -14.84 28.01
C LEU A 179 5.66 -15.01 28.97
N ARG A 180 5.43 -15.03 30.28
CA ARG A 180 6.50 -15.26 31.26
C ARG A 180 7.20 -16.59 31.05
N GLN A 181 6.46 -17.67 30.77
CA GLN A 181 7.03 -18.99 30.51
C GLN A 181 7.93 -18.99 29.26
N LEU A 182 7.53 -18.28 28.20
CA LEU A 182 8.31 -18.19 26.97
C LEU A 182 9.58 -17.35 27.14
N VAL A 183 9.50 -16.27 27.92
CA VAL A 183 10.65 -15.36 28.14
C VAL A 183 11.59 -15.89 29.21
N SER A 184 11.13 -16.64 30.21
CA SER A 184 12.00 -17.25 31.23
C SER A 184 12.84 -18.43 30.72
N LEU A 185 12.56 -18.92 29.51
CA LEU A 185 13.33 -19.96 28.83
C LEU A 185 14.42 -19.39 27.91
N LEU A 186 14.52 -18.06 27.80
CA LEU A 186 15.57 -17.31 27.08
C LEU A 186 16.50 -16.63 28.09
#